data_AF-A0A956U1D8-F1
#
_entry.id   AF-A0A956U1D8-F1
#
_cell.length_a   1.000
_cell.length_b   1.000
_cell.length_c   1.000
_cell.angle_alpha   90.00
_cell.angle_beta   90.00
_cell.angle_gamma   90.00
#
_symmetry.space_group_name_H-M   'P 1'
#
loop_
_entity.id
_entity.type
_entity.pdbx_description
1 polymer ?
#
loop_
_entity_poly.entity_id
_entity_poly.type
_entity_poly.pdbx_seq_one_letter_code
_entity_poly.pdbx_strand_id
1 'polypeptide(L)'
;MNETFSKTNIADWIPLAGLFALSVIFARPFIPAWGFVFVLSFSIFFGFKWLTFKRAVSGGVRPGMRRALGYVFLWVGMDAGRFLDESRRPEIPGLREWAEAIFKTVLGCAIFWLLAREVYESHALTGGYVGFTGFLIFTFFGVFHLLSLVWRSIGADAGPIMRSPLLASSPSDFWSRRWNLAFRDIDSTFIFKPAARRWGLAPGILAAFLFSGILHDLVTSFPVNAWYGAPILYFMIQAAAVILEKSRAGVRAGLASGPMARAFAIAVVAGPVLLLFHPPAIEHAFIPFMRAAGAL
;
A
#
# COMPACT_ATOMS: atom_id res chain seq x y z
N MET A 1 27.62 -7.15 10.58
CA MET A 1 27.56 -5.97 9.70
C MET A 1 26.72 -4.92 10.42
N ASN A 2 27.37 -3.92 11.00
CA ASN A 2 26.67 -2.81 11.65
C ASN A 2 25.98 -1.99 10.56
N GLU A 3 24.66 -2.16 10.40
CA GLU A 3 23.84 -1.16 9.70
C GLU A 3 23.89 0.11 10.54
N THR A 4 24.84 1.00 10.22
CA THR A 4 24.77 2.40 10.61
C THR A 4 23.49 2.95 9.99
N PHE A 5 22.42 2.99 10.79
CA PHE A 5 21.19 3.70 10.43
C PHE A 5 21.62 5.15 10.20
N SER A 6 21.79 5.54 8.93
CA SER A 6 21.84 6.94 8.55
C SER A 6 20.62 7.59 9.19
N LYS A 7 20.86 8.43 10.21
CA LYS A 7 19.81 9.11 10.96
C LYS A 7 19.14 10.04 9.95
N THR A 8 17.88 9.76 9.60
CA THR A 8 17.07 10.73 8.88
C THR A 8 16.98 12.00 9.72
N ASN A 9 17.29 13.14 9.11
CA ASN A 9 17.23 14.42 9.79
C ASN A 9 15.75 14.80 9.96
N ILE A 10 15.41 15.54 11.02
CA ILE A 10 14.05 16.06 11.20
C ILE A 10 13.61 16.91 10.00
N ALA A 11 14.56 17.63 9.37
CA ALA A 11 14.31 18.41 8.17
C ALA A 11 13.86 17.55 6.96
N ASP A 12 14.20 16.26 6.91
CA ASP A 12 13.78 15.38 5.82
C ASP A 12 12.26 15.12 5.84
N TRP A 13 11.59 15.37 6.97
CA TRP A 13 10.14 15.23 7.12
C TRP A 13 9.34 16.44 6.64
N ILE A 14 10.00 17.58 6.41
CA ILE A 14 9.34 18.83 6.01
C ILE A 14 8.51 18.64 4.74
N PRO A 15 8.99 17.98 3.66
CA PRO A 15 8.17 17.81 2.47
C PRO A 15 6.92 16.96 2.70
N LEU A 16 6.99 15.91 3.54
CA LEU A 16 5.80 15.11 3.86
C LEU A 16 4.75 15.95 4.61
N ALA A 17 5.17 16.65 5.66
CA ALA A 17 4.27 17.51 6.45
C ALA A 17 3.73 18.69 5.61
N GLY A 18 4.59 19.31 4.82
CA GLY A 18 4.26 20.45 3.96
C GLY A 18 3.27 20.06 2.86
N LEU A 19 3.54 19.00 2.09
CA LEU A 19 2.63 18.54 1.03
C LEU A 19 1.27 18.10 1.59
N PHE A 20 1.26 17.47 2.76
CA PHE A 20 0.03 17.16 3.48
C PHE A 20 -0.74 18.44 3.84
N ALA A 21 -0.12 19.40 4.53
CA ALA A 21 -0.77 20.65 4.93
C ALA A 21 -1.28 21.44 3.72
N LEU A 22 -0.48 21.55 2.66
CA LEU A 22 -0.88 22.22 1.42
C LEU A 22 -2.09 21.55 0.77
N SER A 23 -2.15 20.21 0.74
CA SER A 23 -3.33 19.52 0.21
C SER A 23 -4.59 19.82 1.02
N VAL A 24 -4.49 19.85 2.35
CA VAL A 24 -5.65 20.13 3.22
C VAL A 24 -6.12 21.57 3.06
N ILE A 25 -5.21 22.54 2.97
CA ILE A 25 -5.53 23.98 2.89
C ILE A 25 -6.03 24.36 1.50
N PHE A 26 -5.35 23.91 0.45
CA PHE A 26 -5.56 24.40 -0.92
C PHE A 26 -6.34 23.45 -1.83
N ALA A 27 -6.50 22.17 -1.48
CA ALA A 27 -7.27 21.24 -2.31
C ALA A 27 -8.64 20.96 -1.69
N ARG A 28 -8.70 20.57 -0.40
CA ARG A 28 -9.94 20.16 0.28
C ARG A 28 -11.13 21.11 0.08
N PRO A 29 -10.98 22.45 0.15
CA PRO A 29 -12.13 23.35 -0.01
C PRO A 29 -12.63 23.51 -1.46
N PHE A 30 -11.83 23.11 -2.44
CA PHE A 30 -12.02 23.51 -3.84
C PHE A 30 -12.30 22.35 -4.80
N ILE A 31 -12.11 21.09 -4.37
CA ILE A 31 -12.29 19.92 -5.22
C ILE A 31 -13.21 18.88 -4.56
N PRO A 32 -13.92 18.05 -5.34
CA PRO A 32 -14.76 17.00 -4.77
C PRO A 32 -13.95 15.99 -3.96
N ALA A 33 -14.62 15.30 -3.02
CA ALA A 33 -13.99 14.36 -2.09
C ALA A 33 -13.07 13.34 -2.80
N TRP A 34 -13.49 12.81 -3.95
CA TRP A 34 -12.70 11.88 -4.74
C TRP A 34 -11.41 12.48 -5.30
N GLY A 35 -11.45 13.73 -5.77
CA GLY A 35 -10.26 14.45 -6.22
C GLY A 35 -9.33 14.71 -5.05
N PHE A 36 -9.90 15.05 -3.88
CA PHE A 36 -9.14 15.26 -2.66
C PHE A 36 -8.46 13.98 -2.16
N VAL A 37 -9.10 12.81 -2.26
CA VAL A 37 -8.47 11.50 -1.99
C VAL A 37 -7.20 11.34 -2.82
N PHE A 38 -7.24 11.64 -4.13
CA PHE A 38 -6.05 11.53 -4.99
C PHE A 38 -4.97 12.52 -4.61
N VAL A 39 -5.30 13.82 -4.47
CA VAL A 39 -4.31 14.85 -4.11
C VAL A 39 -3.63 14.51 -2.79
N LEU A 40 -4.41 14.12 -1.78
CA LEU A 40 -3.89 13.73 -0.47
C LEU A 40 -3.01 12.48 -0.55
N SER A 41 -3.45 11.46 -1.28
CA SER A 41 -2.68 10.23 -1.49
C SER A 41 -1.35 10.51 -2.19
N PHE A 42 -1.35 11.34 -3.24
CA PHE A 42 -0.13 11.76 -3.94
C PHE A 42 0.79 12.59 -3.04
N SER A 43 0.25 13.52 -2.25
CA SER A 43 1.05 14.29 -1.27
C SER A 43 1.77 13.38 -0.28
N ILE A 44 1.06 12.42 0.32
CA ILE A 44 1.64 11.44 1.24
C ILE A 44 2.67 10.57 0.53
N PHE A 45 2.33 10.06 -0.66
CA PHE A 45 3.23 9.24 -1.48
C PHE A 45 4.53 9.96 -1.82
N PHE A 46 4.47 11.19 -2.35
CA PHE A 46 5.66 11.95 -2.70
C PHE A 46 6.47 12.38 -1.47
N GLY A 47 5.81 12.63 -0.33
CA GLY A 47 6.50 12.84 0.94
C GLY A 47 7.33 11.62 1.37
N PHE A 48 6.78 10.41 1.26
CA PHE A 48 7.55 9.18 1.54
C PHE A 48 8.60 8.88 0.47
N LYS A 49 8.35 9.19 -0.79
CA LYS A 49 9.37 9.11 -1.85
C LYS A 49 10.58 9.97 -1.52
N TRP A 50 10.36 11.20 -1.06
CA TRP A 50 11.43 12.08 -0.62
C TRP A 50 12.21 11.49 0.55
N LEU A 51 11.52 11.04 1.61
CA LEU A 51 12.16 10.45 2.79
C LEU A 51 13.03 9.24 2.46
N THR A 52 12.50 8.33 1.64
CA THR A 52 13.22 7.12 1.22
C THR A 52 14.40 7.44 0.30
N PHE A 53 14.23 8.38 -0.63
CA PHE A 53 15.31 8.88 -1.49
C PHE A 53 16.44 9.50 -0.67
N LYS A 54 16.13 10.43 0.25
CA LYS A 54 17.11 11.08 1.12
C LYS A 54 17.85 10.07 1.99
N ARG A 55 17.14 9.09 2.55
CA ARG A 55 17.75 8.02 3.32
C ARG A 55 18.75 7.20 2.51
N ALA A 56 18.42 6.86 1.26
CA ALA A 56 19.32 6.09 0.39
C ALA A 56 20.58 6.89 0.03
N VAL A 57 20.42 8.17 -0.34
CA VAL A 57 21.55 9.05 -0.66
C VAL A 57 22.45 9.30 0.57
N SER A 58 21.86 9.59 1.72
CA SER A 58 22.59 9.71 3.00
C SER A 58 23.18 8.37 3.48
N GLY A 59 22.75 7.25 2.90
CA GLY A 59 23.32 5.92 3.09
C GLY A 59 24.45 5.57 2.11
N GLY A 60 24.83 6.50 1.22
CA GLY A 60 25.95 6.35 0.30
C GLY A 60 25.57 6.03 -1.15
N VAL A 61 24.29 5.84 -1.47
CA VAL A 61 23.85 5.61 -2.86
C VAL A 61 24.00 6.88 -3.68
N ARG A 62 24.64 6.79 -4.85
CA ARG A 62 24.87 7.92 -5.76
C ARG A 62 24.23 7.64 -7.13
N PRO A 63 22.91 7.84 -7.28
CA PRO A 63 22.22 7.52 -8.53
C PRO A 63 22.51 8.56 -9.62
N GLY A 64 22.51 8.13 -10.88
CA GLY A 64 22.43 9.07 -12.00
C GLY A 64 21.07 9.79 -12.03
N MET A 65 21.01 10.95 -12.69
CA MET A 65 19.79 11.78 -12.78
C MET A 65 18.58 10.99 -13.31
N ARG A 66 18.78 10.14 -14.32
CA ARG A 66 17.70 9.31 -14.89
C ARG A 66 17.10 8.34 -13.87
N ARG A 67 17.95 7.70 -13.05
CA ARG A 67 17.50 6.76 -12.02
C ARG A 67 16.81 7.49 -10.87
N ALA A 68 17.29 8.66 -10.48
CA ALA A 68 16.65 9.50 -9.48
C ALA A 68 15.25 9.96 -9.92
N LEU A 69 15.11 10.53 -11.12
CA LEU A 69 13.82 10.96 -11.65
C LEU A 69 12.87 9.76 -11.86
N GLY A 70 13.39 8.65 -12.37
CA GLY A 70 12.64 7.40 -12.51
C GLY A 70 12.09 6.90 -11.18
N TYR A 71 12.90 6.94 -10.12
CA TYR A 71 12.47 6.54 -8.79
C TYR A 71 11.37 7.44 -8.25
N VAL A 72 11.54 8.76 -8.33
CA VAL A 72 10.64 9.72 -7.70
C VAL A 72 9.30 9.76 -8.40
N PHE A 73 9.28 9.81 -9.74
CA PHE A 73 8.06 10.10 -10.50
C PHE A 73 7.46 8.90 -11.23
N LEU A 74 8.26 7.88 -11.55
CA LEU A 74 7.86 6.82 -12.47
C LEU A 74 7.93 5.42 -11.87
N TRP A 75 8.19 5.30 -10.56
CA TRP A 75 8.18 4.03 -9.85
C TRP A 75 7.31 4.13 -8.60
N VAL A 76 6.53 3.10 -8.30
CA VAL A 76 5.59 3.10 -7.15
C VAL A 76 6.16 2.46 -5.89
N GLY A 77 7.26 1.70 -5.98
CA GLY A 77 7.92 1.08 -4.82
C GLY A 77 8.71 2.08 -3.98
N MET A 78 8.98 1.73 -2.71
CA MET A 78 9.57 2.64 -1.73
C MET A 78 10.93 2.19 -1.19
N ASP A 79 11.48 1.10 -1.72
CA ASP A 79 12.88 0.71 -1.50
C ASP A 79 13.80 1.49 -2.44
N ALA A 80 14.09 2.74 -2.07
CA ALA A 80 15.02 3.61 -2.78
C ALA A 80 16.41 2.98 -2.93
N GLY A 81 16.89 2.27 -1.90
CA GLY A 81 18.22 1.66 -1.91
C GLY A 81 18.35 0.63 -3.02
N ARG A 82 17.36 -0.25 -3.19
CA ARG A 82 17.35 -1.24 -4.27
C ARG A 82 17.20 -0.60 -5.65
N PHE A 83 16.28 0.34 -5.79
CA PHE A 83 16.00 0.94 -7.10
C PHE A 83 17.14 1.83 -7.61
N LEU A 84 17.78 2.62 -6.72
CA LEU A 84 18.78 3.62 -7.08
C LEU A 84 20.20 3.05 -7.22
N ASP A 85 20.48 1.90 -6.63
CA ASP A 85 21.79 1.26 -6.67
C ASP A 85 22.02 0.55 -8.02
N GLU A 86 22.70 1.26 -8.92
CA GLU A 86 22.99 0.80 -10.29
C GLU A 86 23.98 -0.38 -10.35
N SER A 87 24.61 -0.76 -9.24
CA SER A 87 25.45 -1.96 -9.17
C SER A 87 24.63 -3.25 -9.08
N ARG A 88 23.36 -3.14 -8.68
CA ARG A 88 22.45 -4.29 -8.56
C ARG A 88 22.01 -4.77 -9.93
N ARG A 89 21.87 -6.09 -10.04
CA ARG A 89 21.32 -6.74 -11.22
C ARG A 89 19.94 -7.31 -10.87
N PRO A 90 18.85 -6.77 -11.42
CA PRO A 90 17.53 -7.36 -11.21
C PRO A 90 17.44 -8.71 -11.90
N GLU A 91 16.54 -9.55 -11.39
CA GLU A 91 16.13 -10.75 -12.09
C GLU A 91 15.35 -10.36 -13.36
N ILE A 92 15.72 -10.93 -14.51
CA ILE A 92 15.12 -10.60 -15.80
C ILE A 92 13.67 -11.12 -15.82
N PRO A 93 12.67 -10.27 -16.13
CA PRO A 93 11.28 -10.70 -16.23
C PRO A 93 11.06 -11.79 -17.30
N GLY A 94 10.41 -12.88 -16.91
CA GLY A 94 10.02 -13.95 -17.84
C GLY A 94 8.73 -13.62 -18.59
N LEU A 95 8.52 -14.24 -19.77
CA LEU A 95 7.31 -14.04 -20.59
C LEU A 95 6.00 -14.32 -19.84
N ARG A 96 6.01 -15.35 -18.98
CA ARG A 96 4.85 -15.67 -18.14
C ARG A 96 4.49 -14.53 -17.19
N GLU A 97 5.48 -13.87 -16.60
CA GLU A 97 5.25 -12.76 -15.67
C GLU A 97 4.60 -11.57 -16.39
N TRP A 98 5.04 -11.28 -17.61
CA TRP A 98 4.38 -10.30 -18.49
C TRP A 98 2.94 -10.66 -18.80
N ALA A 99 2.69 -11.90 -19.23
CA ALA A 99 1.34 -12.36 -19.54
C ALA A 99 0.40 -12.26 -18.32
N GLU A 100 0.88 -12.62 -17.13
CA GLU A 100 0.11 -12.51 -15.88
C GLU A 100 -0.21 -11.04 -15.53
N ALA A 101 0.75 -10.12 -15.70
CA ALA A 101 0.54 -8.70 -15.44
C ALA A 101 -0.47 -8.08 -16.43
N ILE A 102 -0.31 -8.38 -17.73
CA ILE A 102 -1.25 -7.95 -18.79
C ILE A 102 -2.66 -8.50 -18.51
N PHE A 103 -2.77 -9.79 -18.18
CA PHE A 103 -4.06 -10.42 -17.87
C PHE A 103 -4.75 -9.72 -16.69
N LYS A 104 -4.04 -9.47 -15.58
CA LYS A 104 -4.58 -8.75 -14.42
C LYS A 104 -5.03 -7.34 -14.80
N THR A 105 -4.25 -6.62 -15.62
CA THR A 105 -4.63 -5.29 -16.12
C THR A 105 -5.94 -5.35 -16.90
N VAL A 106 -6.03 -6.24 -17.90
CA VAL A 106 -7.23 -6.38 -18.74
C VAL A 106 -8.44 -6.82 -17.92
N LEU A 107 -8.27 -7.79 -17.02
CA LEU A 107 -9.32 -8.26 -16.12
C LEU A 107 -9.83 -7.14 -15.21
N GLY A 108 -8.91 -6.37 -14.60
CA GLY A 108 -9.26 -5.23 -13.76
C GLY A 108 -10.02 -4.17 -14.55
N CYS A 109 -9.61 -3.87 -15.78
CA CYS A 109 -10.34 -2.96 -16.67
C CYS A 109 -11.75 -3.49 -16.98
N ALA A 110 -11.89 -4.77 -17.34
CA ALA A 110 -13.19 -5.36 -17.64
C ALA A 110 -14.13 -5.31 -16.43
N ILE A 111 -13.62 -5.59 -15.22
CA ILE A 111 -14.42 -5.48 -13.99
C ILE A 111 -14.80 -4.01 -13.73
N PHE A 112 -13.86 -3.07 -13.87
CA PHE A 112 -14.08 -1.66 -13.56
C PHE A 112 -15.05 -0.96 -14.52
N TRP A 113 -14.90 -1.14 -15.85
CA TRP A 113 -15.71 -0.42 -16.84
C TRP A 113 -16.96 -1.19 -17.31
N LEU A 114 -17.00 -2.52 -17.20
CA LEU A 114 -18.12 -3.32 -17.71
C LEU A 114 -18.94 -3.90 -16.56
N LEU A 115 -18.34 -4.77 -15.73
CA LEU A 115 -19.10 -5.48 -14.68
C LEU A 115 -19.62 -4.54 -13.59
N ALA A 116 -18.83 -3.54 -13.20
CA ALA A 116 -19.24 -2.59 -12.17
C ALA A 116 -20.48 -1.80 -12.59
N ARG A 117 -20.59 -1.41 -13.86
CA ARG A 117 -21.74 -0.71 -14.42
C ARG A 117 -23.00 -1.56 -14.36
N GLU A 118 -22.93 -2.78 -14.85
CA GLU A 118 -24.04 -3.74 -14.84
C GLU A 118 -24.58 -3.95 -13.42
N VAL A 119 -23.68 -4.15 -12.45
CA VAL A 119 -24.08 -4.35 -11.04
C VAL A 119 -24.61 -3.06 -10.43
N TYR A 120 -24.05 -1.90 -10.79
CA TYR A 120 -24.47 -0.61 -10.26
C TYR A 120 -25.92 -0.26 -10.62
N GLU A 121 -26.39 -0.62 -11.82
CA GLU A 121 -27.77 -0.35 -12.26
C GLU A 121 -28.82 -1.01 -11.37
N SER A 122 -28.50 -2.18 -10.79
CA SER A 122 -29.39 -2.89 -9.85
C SER A 122 -29.09 -2.58 -8.38
N HIS A 123 -27.81 -2.44 -8.02
CA HIS A 123 -27.35 -2.29 -6.64
C HIS A 123 -26.16 -1.33 -6.57
N ALA A 124 -26.43 -0.03 -6.37
CA ALA A 124 -25.43 1.03 -6.46
C ALA A 124 -24.19 0.80 -5.57
N LEU A 125 -24.37 0.48 -4.29
CA LEU A 125 -23.24 0.25 -3.37
C LEU A 125 -22.41 -0.98 -3.78
N THR A 126 -23.07 -2.09 -4.13
CA THR A 126 -22.40 -3.31 -4.60
C THR A 126 -21.63 -3.04 -5.90
N GLY A 127 -22.21 -2.30 -6.84
CA GLY A 127 -21.53 -1.86 -8.06
C GLY A 127 -20.30 -1.01 -7.76
N GLY A 128 -20.38 -0.13 -6.76
CA GLY A 128 -19.24 0.63 -6.23
C GLY A 128 -18.11 -0.27 -5.71
N TYR A 129 -18.43 -1.30 -4.93
CA TYR A 129 -17.43 -2.27 -4.43
C TYR A 129 -16.85 -3.16 -5.54
N VAL A 130 -17.65 -3.56 -6.53
CA VAL A 130 -17.18 -4.29 -7.72
C VAL A 130 -16.20 -3.42 -8.50
N GLY A 131 -16.56 -2.16 -8.74
CA GLY A 131 -15.66 -1.18 -9.34
C GLY A 131 -14.38 -1.01 -8.53
N PHE A 132 -14.48 -0.85 -7.21
CA PHE A 132 -13.32 -0.69 -6.34
C PHE A 132 -12.36 -1.89 -6.44
N THR A 133 -12.92 -3.10 -6.46
CA THR A 133 -12.17 -4.34 -6.67
C THR A 133 -11.49 -4.37 -8.04
N GLY A 134 -12.23 -4.02 -9.11
CA GLY A 134 -11.68 -3.91 -10.46
C GLY A 134 -10.53 -2.92 -10.56
N PHE A 135 -10.68 -1.74 -9.94
CA PHE A 135 -9.64 -0.71 -9.89
C PHE A 135 -8.40 -1.17 -9.13
N LEU A 136 -8.55 -1.87 -8.00
CA LEU A 136 -7.41 -2.44 -7.27
C LEU A 136 -6.67 -3.49 -8.10
N ILE A 137 -7.41 -4.38 -8.79
CA ILE A 137 -6.82 -5.39 -9.69
C ILE A 137 -6.08 -4.71 -10.85
N PHE A 138 -6.73 -3.76 -11.51
CA PHE A 138 -6.17 -2.98 -12.61
C PHE A 138 -4.87 -2.28 -12.20
N THR A 139 -4.89 -1.53 -11.09
CA THR A 139 -3.75 -0.71 -10.65
C THR A 139 -2.68 -1.52 -9.91
N PHE A 140 -2.99 -2.05 -8.72
CA PHE A 140 -2.01 -2.65 -7.82
C PHE A 140 -1.47 -3.99 -8.29
N PHE A 141 -2.30 -4.78 -8.96
CA PHE A 141 -1.93 -6.12 -9.42
C PHE A 141 -1.55 -6.16 -10.91
N GLY A 142 -2.08 -5.25 -11.72
CA GLY A 142 -1.82 -5.12 -13.15
C GLY A 142 -0.74 -4.08 -13.47
N VAL A 143 -1.13 -2.80 -13.52
CA VAL A 143 -0.27 -1.69 -13.97
C VAL A 143 1.02 -1.57 -13.16
N PHE A 144 0.96 -1.67 -11.83
CA PHE A 144 2.16 -1.59 -10.99
C PHE A 144 3.06 -2.82 -11.16
N HIS A 145 2.50 -3.97 -11.51
CA HIS A 145 3.28 -5.15 -11.90
C HIS A 145 3.94 -4.91 -13.25
N LEU A 146 3.22 -4.44 -14.27
CA LEU A 146 3.80 -4.07 -15.57
C LEU A 146 4.95 -3.06 -15.42
N LEU A 147 4.76 -2.04 -14.58
CA LEU A 147 5.78 -1.03 -14.29
C LEU A 147 7.04 -1.65 -13.65
N SER A 148 6.87 -2.62 -12.75
CA SER A 148 7.98 -3.41 -12.19
C SER A 148 8.75 -4.14 -13.27
N LEU A 149 8.06 -4.77 -14.22
CA LEU A 149 8.68 -5.50 -15.32
C LEU A 149 9.44 -4.57 -16.26
N VAL A 150 8.86 -3.41 -16.62
CA VAL A 150 9.54 -2.39 -17.44
C VAL A 150 10.82 -1.91 -16.76
N TRP A 151 10.78 -1.59 -15.47
CA TRP A 151 11.98 -1.13 -14.77
C TRP A 151 13.06 -2.21 -14.65
N ARG A 152 12.66 -3.46 -14.37
CA ARG A 152 13.58 -4.61 -14.31
C ARG A 152 14.20 -4.92 -15.66
N SER A 153 13.46 -4.79 -16.76
CA SER A 153 14.00 -5.01 -18.12
C SER A 153 15.03 -3.95 -18.53
N ILE A 154 14.97 -2.75 -17.95
CA ILE A 154 15.98 -1.68 -18.12
C ILE A 154 16.97 -1.59 -16.93
N GLY A 155 17.09 -2.66 -16.15
CA GLY A 155 18.15 -2.84 -15.17
C GLY A 155 17.95 -2.20 -13.79
N ALA A 156 16.75 -1.71 -13.44
CA ALA A 156 16.45 -1.31 -12.05
C ALA A 156 15.93 -2.50 -11.22
N ASP A 157 16.41 -2.66 -9.98
CA ASP A 157 15.86 -3.62 -8.99
C ASP A 157 14.53 -3.13 -8.40
N ALA A 158 13.52 -3.06 -9.28
CA ALA A 158 12.16 -2.66 -9.01
C ALA A 158 11.27 -3.88 -8.83
N GLY A 159 11.38 -4.58 -7.69
CA GLY A 159 10.54 -5.75 -7.41
C GLY A 159 9.04 -5.42 -7.32
N PRO A 160 8.13 -6.37 -7.62
CA PRO A 160 6.70 -6.12 -7.56
C PRO A 160 6.26 -5.79 -6.13
N ILE A 161 5.35 -4.80 -6.01
CA ILE A 161 4.86 -4.34 -4.71
C ILE A 161 3.72 -5.20 -4.15
N MET A 162 3.09 -6.03 -4.99
CA MET A 162 2.13 -7.05 -4.61
C MET A 162 2.70 -8.43 -4.99
N ARG A 163 2.84 -9.35 -4.04
CA ARG A 163 3.42 -10.69 -4.27
C ARG A 163 2.44 -11.80 -3.90
N SER A 164 1.52 -12.08 -4.83
CA SER A 164 0.53 -13.16 -4.71
C SER A 164 -0.11 -13.24 -3.30
N PRO A 165 -0.74 -12.16 -2.80
CA PRO A 165 -1.25 -12.10 -1.43
C PRO A 165 -2.32 -13.15 -1.11
N LEU A 166 -3.04 -13.65 -2.11
CA LEU A 166 -4.00 -14.76 -1.95
C LEU A 166 -3.34 -16.09 -1.56
N LEU A 167 -2.02 -16.21 -1.72
CA LEU A 167 -1.22 -17.35 -1.30
C LEU A 167 -0.60 -17.17 0.09
N ALA A 168 -0.97 -16.13 0.84
CA ALA A 168 -0.49 -15.93 2.20
C ALA A 168 -0.81 -17.15 3.09
N SER A 169 0.20 -17.62 3.82
CA SER A 169 0.05 -18.76 4.74
C SER A 169 -0.33 -18.35 6.17
N SER A 170 -0.22 -17.05 6.50
CA SER A 170 -0.55 -16.48 7.81
C SER A 170 -0.79 -14.96 7.70
N PRO A 171 -1.39 -14.30 8.72
CA PRO A 171 -1.51 -12.84 8.76
C PRO A 171 -0.15 -12.13 8.60
N SER A 172 0.90 -12.60 9.28
CA SER A 172 2.23 -12.02 9.18
C SER A 172 2.81 -12.15 7.77
N ASP A 173 2.57 -13.28 7.08
CA ASP A 173 3.03 -13.47 5.70
C ASP A 173 2.32 -12.53 4.73
N PHE A 174 1.01 -12.34 4.90
CA PHE A 174 0.21 -11.39 4.12
C PHE A 174 0.78 -9.97 4.23
N TRP A 175 0.85 -9.42 5.45
CA TRP A 175 1.20 -8.02 5.69
C TRP A 175 2.69 -7.70 5.52
N SER A 176 3.59 -8.66 5.78
CA SER A 176 5.04 -8.38 5.77
C SER A 176 5.74 -8.73 4.46
N ARG A 177 5.16 -9.61 3.64
CA ARG A 177 5.83 -10.19 2.46
C ARG A 177 5.04 -10.13 1.17
N ARG A 178 3.74 -9.87 1.21
CA ARG A 178 2.88 -10.04 0.02
C ARG A 178 2.02 -8.84 -0.32
N TRP A 179 1.49 -8.14 0.67
CA TRP A 179 0.60 -7.01 0.48
C TRP A 179 1.36 -5.68 0.61
N ASN A 180 1.20 -4.82 -0.39
CA ASN A 180 1.70 -3.44 -0.44
C ASN A 180 3.12 -3.27 0.12
N LEU A 181 4.09 -3.90 -0.53
CA LEU A 181 5.48 -3.89 -0.09
C LEU A 181 6.10 -2.49 -0.09
N ALA A 182 5.59 -1.58 -0.93
CA ALA A 182 5.97 -0.17 -0.90
C ALA A 182 5.66 0.46 0.47
N PHE A 183 4.43 0.29 0.97
CA PHE A 183 4.07 0.77 2.28
C PHE A 183 4.82 0.02 3.40
N ARG A 184 4.94 -1.30 3.28
CA ARG A 184 5.71 -2.13 4.21
C ARG A 184 7.14 -1.64 4.38
N ASP A 185 7.81 -1.21 3.30
CA ASP A 185 9.19 -0.71 3.36
C ASP A 185 9.30 0.59 4.17
N ILE A 186 8.34 1.51 3.99
CA ILE A 186 8.22 2.75 4.77
C ILE A 186 8.00 2.39 6.24
N ASP A 187 6.94 1.65 6.52
CA ASP A 187 6.50 1.33 7.87
C ASP A 187 7.55 0.52 8.64
N SER A 188 8.16 -0.48 7.98
CA SER A 188 9.24 -1.27 8.56
C SER A 188 10.43 -0.40 8.97
N THR A 189 10.80 0.55 8.10
CA THR A 189 12.00 1.37 8.27
C THR A 189 11.82 2.47 9.32
N PHE A 190 10.69 3.17 9.27
CA PHE A 190 10.48 4.39 10.07
C PHE A 190 9.70 4.15 11.37
N ILE A 191 8.90 3.09 11.45
CA ILE A 191 8.00 2.85 12.59
C ILE A 191 8.35 1.55 13.30
N PHE A 192 8.23 0.41 12.61
CA PHE A 192 8.38 -0.92 13.22
C PHE A 192 9.78 -1.14 13.80
N LYS A 193 10.85 -1.04 12.99
CA LYS A 193 12.21 -1.34 13.46
C LYS A 193 12.64 -0.44 14.63
N PRO A 194 12.42 0.89 14.60
CA PRO A 194 12.71 1.75 15.75
C PRO A 194 11.92 1.38 17.00
N ALA A 195 10.61 1.19 16.90
CA ALA A 195 9.75 0.84 18.03
C ALA A 195 10.10 -0.53 18.60
N ALA A 196 10.30 -1.53 17.74
CA ALA A 196 10.64 -2.89 18.14
C ALA A 196 11.98 -2.98 18.87
N ARG A 197 12.98 -2.17 18.46
CA ARG A 197 14.27 -2.09 19.15
C ARG A 197 14.17 -1.47 20.54
N ARG A 198 13.27 -0.49 20.72
CA ARG A 198 13.14 0.25 21.98
C ARG A 198 12.22 -0.44 22.98
N TRP A 199 11.14 -1.06 22.50
CA TRP A 199 10.05 -1.56 23.35
C TRP A 199 9.70 -3.03 23.11
N GLY A 200 10.39 -3.71 22.19
CA GLY A 200 10.16 -5.12 21.87
C GLY A 200 9.13 -5.33 20.76
N LEU A 201 8.95 -6.60 20.39
CA LEU A 201 8.22 -7.00 19.18
C LEU A 201 6.75 -6.56 19.17
N ALA A 202 5.99 -6.81 20.24
CA ALA A 202 4.56 -6.53 20.26
C ALA A 202 4.26 -5.02 20.16
N PRO A 203 4.91 -4.12 20.93
CA PRO A 203 4.77 -2.67 20.72
C PRO A 203 5.19 -2.22 19.32
N GLY A 204 6.22 -2.84 18.74
CA GLY A 204 6.62 -2.59 17.35
C GLY A 204 5.51 -2.91 16.35
N ILE A 205 4.85 -4.07 16.50
CA ILE A 205 3.70 -4.47 15.67
C ILE A 205 2.55 -3.49 15.85
N LEU A 206 2.18 -3.16 17.09
CA LEU A 206 1.08 -2.23 17.37
C LEU A 206 1.34 -0.85 16.73
N ALA A 207 2.55 -0.32 16.87
CA ALA A 207 2.92 0.97 16.29
C ALA A 207 2.82 0.99 14.76
N ALA A 208 3.34 -0.06 14.10
CA ALA A 208 3.29 -0.24 12.66
C ALA A 208 1.84 -0.25 12.11
N PHE A 209 0.99 -1.09 12.71
CA PHE A 209 -0.40 -1.20 12.31
C PHE A 209 -1.22 0.06 12.65
N LEU A 210 -0.96 0.70 13.79
CA LEU A 210 -1.60 1.97 14.14
C LEU A 210 -1.24 3.06 13.12
N PHE A 211 0.03 3.16 12.73
CA PHE A 211 0.48 4.10 11.71
C PHE A 211 -0.21 3.87 10.36
N SER A 212 -0.31 2.60 9.94
CA SER A 212 -1.11 2.23 8.76
C SER A 212 -2.56 2.67 8.89
N GLY A 213 -3.18 2.42 10.05
CA GLY A 213 -4.55 2.81 10.34
C GLY A 213 -4.80 4.30 10.24
N ILE A 214 -3.91 5.12 10.80
CA ILE A 214 -3.99 6.59 10.73
C ILE A 214 -3.93 7.06 9.28
N LEU A 215 -3.00 6.54 8.48
CA LEU A 215 -2.88 6.95 7.07
C LEU A 215 -4.09 6.54 6.25
N HIS A 216 -4.67 5.36 6.50
CA HIS A 216 -5.90 4.98 5.82
C HIS A 216 -7.08 5.83 6.29
N ASP A 217 -7.20 6.14 7.58
CA ASP A 217 -8.24 7.04 8.10
C ASP A 217 -8.17 8.44 7.47
N LEU A 218 -6.95 8.96 7.26
CA LEU A 218 -6.71 10.20 6.54
C LEU A 218 -7.13 10.15 5.07
N VAL A 219 -7.08 8.99 4.42
CA VAL A 219 -7.36 8.87 2.98
C VAL A 219 -8.78 8.39 2.70
N THR A 220 -9.39 7.57 3.56
CA THR A 220 -10.73 7.02 3.35
C THR A 220 -11.81 7.75 4.14
N SER A 221 -11.53 8.11 5.40
CA SER A 221 -12.53 8.69 6.32
C SER A 221 -12.56 10.21 6.24
N PHE A 222 -11.39 10.85 6.25
CA PHE A 222 -11.25 12.30 6.30
C PHE A 222 -11.81 13.07 5.07
N PRO A 223 -11.63 12.58 3.82
CA PRO A 223 -12.19 13.25 2.64
C PRO A 223 -13.72 13.27 2.60
N VAL A 224 -14.35 12.24 3.16
CA VAL A 224 -15.82 12.07 3.19
C VAL A 224 -16.43 12.45 4.55
N ASN A 225 -15.60 12.84 5.51
CA ASN A 225 -15.98 13.23 6.85
C ASN A 225 -16.87 12.21 7.60
N ALA A 226 -16.56 10.92 7.45
CA ALA A 226 -17.36 9.84 8.02
C ALA A 226 -16.48 8.66 8.45
N TRP A 227 -16.93 7.92 9.46
CA TRP A 227 -16.31 6.66 9.91
C TRP A 227 -14.85 6.79 10.39
N TYR A 228 -14.50 7.94 10.97
CA TYR A 228 -13.22 8.13 11.62
C TYR A 228 -12.90 7.02 12.62
N GLY A 229 -11.69 6.49 12.54
CA GLY A 229 -11.22 5.39 13.38
C GLY A 229 -11.60 4.00 12.87
N ALA A 230 -12.46 3.84 11.87
CA ALA A 230 -12.78 2.52 11.32
C ALA A 230 -11.55 1.83 10.68
N PRO A 231 -10.74 2.50 9.82
CA PRO A 231 -9.48 1.93 9.35
C PRO A 231 -8.48 1.67 10.49
N ILE A 232 -8.43 2.52 11.52
CA ILE A 232 -7.59 2.26 12.70
C ILE A 232 -8.00 0.95 13.37
N LEU A 233 -9.31 0.76 13.62
CA LEU A 233 -9.84 -0.47 14.19
C LEU A 233 -9.50 -1.69 13.32
N TYR A 234 -9.65 -1.59 11.99
CA TYR A 234 -9.25 -2.64 11.06
C TYR A 234 -7.79 -3.08 11.28
N PHE A 235 -6.85 -2.13 11.24
CA PHE A 235 -5.44 -2.45 11.40
C PHE A 235 -5.10 -2.88 12.83
N MET A 236 -5.83 -2.43 13.85
CA MET A 236 -5.63 -2.95 15.21
C MET A 236 -6.07 -4.41 15.36
N ILE A 237 -7.13 -4.83 14.67
CA ILE A 237 -7.51 -6.25 14.57
C ILE A 237 -6.37 -7.04 13.91
N GLN A 238 -5.76 -6.52 12.84
CA GLN A 238 -4.61 -7.17 12.19
C GLN A 238 -3.40 -7.27 13.13
N ALA A 239 -3.10 -6.21 13.90
CA ALA A 239 -2.02 -6.22 14.87
C ALA A 239 -2.22 -7.31 15.93
N ALA A 240 -3.44 -7.39 16.49
CA ALA A 240 -3.82 -8.43 17.44
C ALA A 240 -3.69 -9.83 16.82
N ALA A 241 -4.12 -10.01 15.57
CA ALA A 241 -3.99 -11.29 14.86
C ALA A 241 -2.53 -11.72 14.68
N VAL A 242 -1.63 -10.81 14.30
CA VAL A 242 -0.19 -11.08 14.14
C VAL A 242 0.48 -11.36 15.49
N ILE A 243 0.09 -10.67 16.56
CA ILE A 243 0.58 -10.93 17.91
C ILE A 243 0.10 -12.31 18.40
N LEU A 244 -1.18 -12.64 18.17
CA LEU A 244 -1.76 -13.93 18.51
C LEU A 244 -1.06 -15.06 17.75
N GLU A 245 -0.88 -14.92 16.43
CA GLU A 245 -0.13 -15.85 15.56
C GLU A 245 1.24 -16.19 16.15
N LYS A 246 1.96 -15.18 16.66
CA LYS A 246 3.32 -15.32 17.21
C LYS A 246 3.35 -15.72 18.68
N SER A 247 2.21 -15.77 19.37
CA SER A 247 2.12 -16.14 20.78
C SER A 247 2.20 -17.66 20.97
N ARG A 248 2.58 -18.10 22.18
CA ARG A 248 2.56 -19.53 22.55
C ARG A 248 1.17 -20.17 22.39
N ALA A 249 0.10 -19.40 22.61
CA ALA A 249 -1.27 -19.88 22.44
C ALA A 249 -1.60 -20.08 20.95
N GLY A 250 -1.27 -19.10 20.10
CA GLY A 250 -1.49 -19.20 18.66
C GLY A 250 -0.68 -20.31 17.99
N VAL A 251 0.58 -20.48 18.40
CA VAL A 251 1.40 -21.62 17.91
C VAL A 251 0.77 -22.95 18.29
N ARG A 252 0.32 -23.12 19.54
CA ARG A 252 -0.38 -24.35 19.99
C ARG A 252 -1.71 -24.56 19.27
N ALA A 253 -2.40 -23.47 18.92
CA ALA A 253 -3.62 -23.50 18.15
C ALA A 253 -3.39 -23.60 16.63
N GLY A 254 -2.17 -23.88 16.15
CA GLY A 254 -1.90 -24.05 14.71
C GLY A 254 -2.00 -22.77 13.87
N LEU A 255 -1.95 -21.59 14.48
CA LEU A 255 -2.09 -20.30 13.79
C LEU A 255 -0.79 -19.81 13.12
N ALA A 256 0.35 -20.44 13.44
CA ALA A 256 1.65 -20.01 12.93
C ALA A 256 1.95 -20.51 11.50
N SER A 257 1.41 -21.67 11.11
CA SER A 257 1.59 -22.23 9.77
C SER A 257 0.54 -23.30 9.45
N GLY A 258 0.38 -23.63 8.18
CA GLY A 258 -0.53 -24.68 7.71
C GLY A 258 -1.95 -24.17 7.37
N PRO A 259 -2.89 -25.10 7.11
CA PRO A 259 -4.24 -24.74 6.64
C PRO A 259 -5.02 -23.88 7.63
N MET A 260 -4.87 -24.13 8.93
CA MET A 260 -5.55 -23.36 9.98
C MET A 260 -5.04 -21.92 10.05
N ALA A 261 -3.73 -21.71 9.96
CA ALA A 261 -3.13 -20.37 9.85
C ALA A 261 -3.61 -19.62 8.61
N ARG A 262 -3.80 -20.31 7.48
CA ARG A 262 -4.34 -19.73 6.26
C ARG A 262 -5.82 -19.35 6.40
N ALA A 263 -6.64 -20.23 6.97
CA ALA A 263 -8.05 -19.93 7.24
C ALA A 263 -8.18 -18.74 8.20
N PHE A 264 -7.36 -18.71 9.25
CA PHE A 264 -7.26 -17.57 10.17
C PHE A 264 -6.87 -16.29 9.46
N ALA A 265 -5.84 -16.32 8.59
CA ALA A 265 -5.42 -15.18 7.79
C ALA A 265 -6.55 -14.62 6.92
N ILE A 266 -7.26 -15.51 6.20
CA ILE A 266 -8.40 -15.10 5.36
C ILE A 266 -9.50 -14.46 6.22
N ALA A 267 -9.86 -15.10 7.33
CA ALA A 267 -10.92 -14.60 8.21
C ALA A 267 -10.59 -13.21 8.78
N VAL A 268 -9.37 -13.01 9.31
CA VAL A 268 -9.01 -11.72 9.92
C VAL A 268 -8.74 -10.63 8.89
N VAL A 269 -8.21 -10.95 7.70
CA VAL A 269 -7.92 -9.95 6.66
C VAL A 269 -9.21 -9.53 5.93
N ALA A 270 -10.06 -10.49 5.55
CA ALA A 270 -11.24 -10.25 4.74
C ALA A 270 -12.49 -9.92 5.57
N GLY A 271 -12.67 -10.54 6.73
CA GLY A 271 -13.87 -10.35 7.57
C GLY A 271 -14.16 -8.88 7.90
N PRO A 272 -13.20 -8.12 8.47
CA PRO A 272 -13.41 -6.72 8.82
C PRO A 272 -13.12 -5.76 7.66
N VAL A 273 -13.04 -6.20 6.41
CA VAL A 273 -12.59 -5.35 5.27
C VAL A 273 -13.44 -4.09 5.07
N LEU A 274 -14.72 -4.11 5.47
CA LEU A 274 -15.61 -2.95 5.43
C LEU A 274 -15.24 -1.86 6.45
N LEU A 275 -14.42 -2.16 7.46
CA LEU A 275 -13.85 -1.12 8.32
C LEU A 275 -12.76 -0.34 7.58
N LEU A 276 -12.02 -0.99 6.69
CA LEU A 276 -10.96 -0.36 5.89
C LEU A 276 -11.55 0.39 4.69
N PHE A 277 -12.46 -0.25 3.96
CA PHE A 277 -13.13 0.32 2.79
C PHE A 277 -14.62 0.51 3.10
N HIS A 278 -14.90 1.44 4.01
CA HIS A 278 -16.25 1.66 4.53
C HIS A 278 -17.22 2.26 3.50
N PRO A 279 -18.54 2.00 3.63
CA PRO A 279 -19.51 2.42 2.62
C PRO A 279 -19.48 3.93 2.29
N PRO A 280 -19.34 4.86 3.26
CA PRO A 280 -19.24 6.28 2.92
C PRO A 280 -18.07 6.64 1.99
N ALA A 281 -16.92 5.96 2.12
CA ALA A 281 -15.79 6.19 1.21
C ALA A 281 -16.11 5.72 -0.22
N ILE A 282 -16.85 4.61 -0.34
CA ILE A 282 -17.29 4.10 -1.63
C ILE A 282 -18.36 5.03 -2.23
N GLU A 283 -19.35 5.43 -1.46
CA GLU A 283 -20.50 6.22 -1.92
C GLU A 283 -20.13 7.66 -2.26
N HIS A 284 -19.34 8.33 -1.42
CA HIS A 284 -19.10 9.77 -1.53
C HIS A 284 -17.77 10.12 -2.21
N ALA A 285 -16.85 9.17 -2.36
CA ALA A 285 -15.62 9.39 -3.09
C ALA A 285 -15.49 8.42 -4.28
N PHE A 286 -15.54 7.11 -4.07
CA PHE A 286 -15.16 6.18 -5.13
C PHE A 286 -16.17 6.12 -6.29
N ILE A 287 -17.48 6.03 -6.02
CA ILE A 287 -18.53 6.05 -7.06
C ILE A 287 -18.50 7.36 -7.88
N PRO A 288 -18.40 8.56 -7.27
CA PRO A 288 -18.19 9.80 -8.02
C PRO A 288 -16.94 9.78 -8.92
N PHE A 289 -15.84 9.19 -8.45
CA PHE A 289 -14.66 8.98 -9.29
C PHE A 289 -14.95 8.02 -10.44
N MET A 290 -15.67 6.92 -10.21
CA MET A 290 -16.04 5.97 -11.27
C MET A 290 -16.84 6.66 -12.38
N ARG A 291 -17.79 7.54 -12.03
CA ARG A 291 -18.52 8.36 -13.01
C ARG A 291 -17.59 9.30 -13.77
N ALA A 292 -16.70 10.00 -13.07
CA ALA A 292 -15.70 10.89 -13.69
C ALA A 292 -14.73 10.14 -14.62
N ALA A 293 -14.46 8.86 -14.35
CA ALA A 293 -13.62 7.98 -15.15
C ALA A 293 -14.39 7.23 -16.27
N GLY A 294 -15.69 7.50 -16.44
CA GLY A 294 -16.54 6.86 -17.46
C GLY A 294 -16.85 5.38 -17.19
N ALA A 295 -16.68 4.91 -15.96
CA ALA A 295 -17.00 3.54 -15.56
C ALA A 295 -18.50 3.35 -15.26
N LEU A 296 -19.18 4.40 -14.79
CA LEU A 296 -20.62 4.43 -14.52
C LEU A 296 -21.30 5.51 -15.36
#